data_AF-A0A503Y154-F1
#
_entry.id   AF-A0A503Y154-F1
#
_cell.length_a   1.000
_cell.length_b   1.000
_cell.length_c   1.000
_cell.angle_alpha   90.00
_cell.angle_beta   90.00
_cell.angle_gamma   90.00
#
_symmetry.space_group_name_H-M   'P 1'
#
loop_
_entity.id
_entity.type
_entity.pdbx_description
1 polymer ?
#
loop_
_entity_poly.entity_id
_entity_poly.type
_entity_poly.pdbx_seq_one_letter_code
_entity_poly.pdbx_strand_id
1 'polypeptide(L)' 'MTEAIDSPLYRVDAGLEFHGVNGVGMSVGCNGAFGETVKQNADSASLKVSFQLAQDGARQKGSL' A
#
# COMPACT_ATOMS: atom_id res chain seq x y z
N MET A 1 30.92 -11.58 -29.90
CA MET A 1 29.88 -10.70 -29.32
C MET A 1 28.85 -11.62 -28.70
N THR A 2 28.78 -11.67 -27.38
CA THR A 2 27.71 -12.38 -26.67
C THR A 2 26.56 -11.38 -26.53
N GLU A 3 25.42 -11.70 -27.15
CA GLU A 3 24.21 -10.93 -26.97
C GLU A 3 23.85 -10.95 -25.48
N ALA A 4 23.80 -9.79 -24.84
CA ALA A 4 23.22 -9.67 -23.52
C ALA A 4 21.72 -9.87 -23.69
N ILE A 5 21.26 -11.11 -23.57
CA ILE A 5 19.84 -11.38 -23.47
C ILE A 5 19.43 -10.86 -22.10
N ASP A 6 18.71 -9.74 -22.08
CA ASP A 6 18.08 -9.25 -20.85
C ASP A 6 17.15 -10.36 -20.33
N SER A 7 17.55 -11.02 -19.24
CA SER A 7 16.73 -12.05 -18.60
C SER A 7 15.43 -11.42 -18.09
N PRO A 8 14.28 -12.09 -18.25
CA PRO A 8 13.00 -11.54 -17.83
C PRO A 8 12.96 -11.31 -16.31
N LEU A 9 12.38 -10.17 -15.91
CA LEU A 9 12.11 -9.81 -14.53
C LEU A 9 10.62 -10.06 -14.22
N TYR A 10 10.34 -10.89 -13.22
CA TYR A 10 8.99 -11.18 -12.76
C TYR A 10 8.70 -10.40 -11.47
N ARG A 11 7.51 -9.81 -11.38
CA ARG A 11 7.06 -9.02 -10.22
C ARG A 11 5.90 -9.71 -9.52
N VAL A 12 5.89 -9.65 -8.19
CA VAL A 12 4.87 -10.23 -7.32
C VAL A 12 4.47 -9.18 -6.30
N ASP A 13 3.17 -8.94 -6.19
CA ASP A 13 2.59 -7.99 -5.24
C ASP A 13 1.51 -8.69 -4.43
N ALA A 14 1.48 -8.43 -3.12
CA ALA A 14 0.40 -8.85 -2.24
C ALA A 14 0.01 -7.71 -1.30
N GLY A 15 -1.30 -7.56 -1.07
CA GLY A 15 -1.84 -6.48 -0.25
C GLY A 15 -3.11 -6.87 0.49
N LEU A 16 -3.33 -6.21 1.62
CA LEU A 16 -4.51 -6.37 2.46
C LEU A 16 -5.02 -5.00 2.88
N GLU A 17 -6.32 -4.76 2.68
CA GLU A 17 -7.01 -3.54 3.06
C GLU A 17 -8.07 -3.86 4.11
N PHE A 18 -8.06 -3.09 5.20
CA PHE A 18 -9.03 -3.15 6.28
C PHE A 18 -9.76 -1.82 6.39
N HIS A 19 -11.08 -1.88 6.22
CA HIS A 19 -11.98 -0.78 6.56
C HIS A 19 -12.45 -0.98 7.99
N GLY A 20 -11.83 -0.27 8.93
CA GLY A 20 -12.23 -0.27 10.33
C GLY A 20 -13.46 0.62 10.57
N VAL A 21 -14.06 0.46 11.75
CA VAL A 21 -15.16 1.31 12.23
C VAL A 21 -14.64 2.67 12.69
N ASN A 22 -15.50 3.70 12.70
CA ASN A 22 -15.17 5.07 13.14
C ASN A 22 -14.07 5.77 12.31
N GLY A 23 -14.03 5.51 11.00
CA GLY A 23 -13.16 6.22 10.06
C GLY A 23 -11.69 5.77 10.08
N VAL A 24 -11.35 4.73 10.83
CA VAL A 24 -9.99 4.16 10.84
C VAL A 24 -9.86 3.14 9.70
N GLY A 25 -8.89 3.33 8.82
CA GLY A 25 -8.52 2.38 7.76
C GLY A 25 -7.06 1.98 7.86
N MET A 26 -6.73 0.73 7.49
CA MET A 26 -5.37 0.22 7.47
C MET A 26 -5.11 -0.56 6.19
N SER A 27 -3.98 -0.32 5.54
CA SER A 27 -3.51 -1.15 4.42
C SER A 27 -2.06 -1.58 4.61
N VAL A 28 -1.79 -2.82 4.23
CA VAL A 28 -0.46 -3.44 4.22
C VAL A 28 -0.17 -3.95 2.81
N GLY A 29 1.02 -3.68 2.30
CA GLY A 29 1.47 -4.19 1.01
C GLY A 29 2.91 -4.67 1.05
N CYS A 30 3.20 -5.73 0.28
CA CYS A 30 4.54 -6.18 -0.02
C CYS A 30 4.71 -6.40 -1.52
N ASN A 31 5.88 -6.02 -2.01
CA ASN A 31 6.23 -6.04 -3.42
C ASN A 31 7.59 -6.73 -3.55
N GLY A 32 7.74 -7.60 -4.54
CA GLY A 32 8.98 -8.29 -4.81
C GLY A 32 9.20 -8.55 -6.29
N ALA A 33 10.46 -8.69 -6.67
CA ALA A 33 10.86 -9.09 -8.01
C ALA A 33 11.82 -10.29 -7.96
N PHE A 34 11.77 -11.14 -8.98
CA PHE A 34 12.71 -12.26 -9.15
C PHE A 34 13.08 -12.44 -10.63
N GLY A 35 14.30 -12.90 -10.89
CA GLY A 35 14.86 -13.09 -12.22
C GLY A 35 16.30 -13.57 -12.12
N GLU A 36 16.88 -14.02 -13.24
CA GLU A 36 18.21 -14.65 -13.29
C GLU A 36 19.34 -13.80 -12.68
N THR A 37 19.20 -12.47 -12.71
CA THR A 37 20.17 -11.50 -12.20
C THR A 37 19.75 -10.81 -10.90
N VAL A 38 18.57 -11.11 -10.34
CA VAL A 38 18.06 -10.46 -9.12
C VAL A 38 18.45 -11.27 -7.88
N LYS A 39 19.21 -10.64 -6.95
CA LYS A 39 19.67 -11.24 -5.69
C LYS A 39 18.77 -10.97 -4.47
N GLN A 40 17.71 -10.19 -4.63
CA GLN A 40 16.91 -9.69 -3.50
C GLN A 40 15.41 -9.87 -3.77
N ASN A 41 14.74 -10.61 -2.87
CA ASN A 41 13.40 -11.17 -3.09
C ASN A 41 12.25 -10.29 -2.53
N ALA A 42 12.54 -9.09 -2.03
CA ALA A 42 11.53 -8.14 -1.57
C ALA A 42 12.03 -6.71 -1.84
N ASP A 43 11.31 -5.99 -2.69
CA ASP A 43 11.68 -4.65 -3.13
C ASP A 43 11.21 -3.60 -2.11
N SER A 44 10.04 -3.81 -1.49
CA SER A 44 9.53 -2.95 -0.42
C SER A 44 8.36 -3.59 0.34
N ALA A 45 8.16 -3.14 1.58
CA ALA A 45 6.94 -3.37 2.36
C ALA A 45 6.43 -2.02 2.88
N SER A 46 5.12 -1.79 2.81
CA SER A 46 4.50 -0.55 3.27
C SER A 46 3.29 -0.81 4.17
N LEU A 47 3.17 -0.01 5.23
CA LEU A 47 2.02 0.06 6.13
C LEU A 47 1.46 1.47 6.08
N LYS A 48 0.19 1.62 5.69
CA LYS A 48 -0.52 2.90 5.71
C LYS A 48 -1.71 2.81 6.66
N VAL A 49 -1.73 3.70 7.65
CA VAL A 49 -2.87 3.88 8.56
C VAL A 49 -3.50 5.23 8.28
N SER A 50 -4.81 5.25 8.05
CA SER A 50 -5.58 6.46 7.76
C SER A 50 -6.68 6.65 8.81
N PHE A 51 -6.84 7.88 9.30
CA PHE A 51 -7.89 8.25 10.24
C PHE A 51 -8.79 9.31 9.59
N GLN A 52 -10.06 8.98 9.37
CA GLN A 52 -11.09 9.93 8.98
C GLN A 52 -11.83 10.34 10.26
N LEU A 53 -11.54 11.55 10.75
CA LEU A 53 -12.36 12.13 11.81
C LEU A 53 -13.76 12.39 11.25
N ALA A 54 -14.79 11.84 11.89
CA ALA A 54 -16.16 12.27 11.65
C ALA A 54 -16.26 13.77 11.97
N GLN A 55 -16.66 14.58 11.00
CA GLN A 55 -16.96 16.00 11.21
C GLN A 55 -18.32 16.16 11.93
N ASP A 56 -18.49 15.53 13.07
CA ASP A 56 -19.67 15.77 13.91
C ASP A 56 -19.39 16.97 14.81
N GLY A 57 -19.87 18.16 14.43
CA GLY A 57 -19.92 19.28 15.36
C GLY A 57 -19.97 20.71 14.82
N ALA A 58 -20.22 20.97 13.54
CA ALA A 58 -20.33 22.35 13.04
C ALA A 58 -21.75 22.69 12.52
N ARG A 59 -22.77 22.64 13.40
CA ARG A 59 -24.05 23.34 13.20
C ARG A 59 -24.89 23.43 14.49
N GLN A 60 -24.43 24.21 15.47
CA GLN A 60 -25.37 24.99 16.27
C GLN A 60 -25.50 26.36 15.59
N LYS A 61 -26.46 26.48 14.66
CA LYS A 61 -27.01 27.80 14.33
C LYS A 61 -27.87 28.21 15.53
N GLY A 62 -27.49 29.31 16.17
CA GLY A 62 -28.22 29.90 17.27
C GLY A 62 -29.68 30.15 16.93
N SER A 63 -30.55 29.84 17.88
CA SER A 63 -31.93 30.29 17.93
C SER A 63 -32.26 30.60 19.39
N LEU A 64 -32.16 31.87 19.75
CA LEU A 64 -33.07 32.68 20.56
C LEU A 64 -32.44 34.05 20.80
#